data_AF-A0A359E2K4-F1
#
_entry.id   AF-A0A359E2K4-F1
#
_cell.length_a   1.000
_cell.length_b   1.000
_cell.length_c   1.000
_cell.angle_alpha   90.00
_cell.angle_beta   90.00
_cell.angle_gamma   90.00
#
_symmetry.space_group_name_H-M   'P 1'
#
loop_
_entity.id
_entity.type
_entity.pdbx_description
1 polymer ?
#
loop_
_entity_poly.entity_id
_entity_poly.type
_entity_poly.pdbx_seq_one_letter_code
_entity_poly.pdbx_strand_id
1 'polypeptide(L)'
;MANQSTEEKDLHKAANRVRELNNLTLDVTEHDEVLQSLSRLLTMVTGSKFSQVNIFDGSTQYTIASDGALFPPLPKNNTFCTYTLQKEAALE
;
A
#
# COMPACT_ATOMS: atom_id res chain seq x y z
N MET A 1 17.04 21.47 18.18
CA MET A 1 15.70 22.08 18.02
C MET A 1 15.25 22.12 16.54
N ALA A 2 15.66 21.15 15.71
CA ALA A 2 15.29 21.09 14.29
C ALA A 2 14.32 19.94 13.94
N ASN A 3 13.69 19.31 14.94
CA ASN A 3 12.94 18.05 14.76
C ASN A 3 11.41 18.23 14.71
N GLN A 4 10.86 19.28 15.32
CA GLN A 4 9.41 19.47 15.44
C GLN A 4 8.74 19.90 14.13
N SER A 5 9.41 20.73 13.31
CA SER A 5 8.83 21.26 12.06
C SER A 5 8.78 20.25 10.92
N THR A 6 9.63 19.23 10.95
CA THR A 6 9.66 18.15 9.95
C THR A 6 8.60 17.09 10.30
N GLU A 7 8.51 16.72 11.59
CA GLU A 7 7.49 15.80 12.08
C GLU A 7 6.05 16.31 11.81
N GLU A 8 5.79 17.61 11.97
CA GLU A 8 4.48 18.20 11.65
C GLU A 8 4.14 18.16 10.15
N LYS A 9 5.14 18.35 9.27
CA LYS A 9 4.96 18.28 7.82
C LYS A 9 4.67 16.86 7.35
N ASP A 10 5.39 15.87 7.91
CA ASP A 10 5.18 14.45 7.60
C ASP A 10 3.80 13.98 8.05
N LEU A 11 3.36 14.44 9.23
CA LEU A 11 2.02 14.15 9.74
C LEU A 11 0.93 14.74 8.83
N HIS A 12 1.13 15.95 8.31
CA HIS A 12 0.21 16.58 7.37
C HIS A 12 0.14 15.84 6.02
N LYS A 13 1.29 15.43 5.45
CA LYS A 13 1.37 14.63 4.22
C LYS A 13 0.68 13.29 4.38
N ALA A 14 0.88 12.62 5.52
CA ALA A 14 0.23 11.36 5.85
C ALA A 14 -1.29 11.51 6.00
N ALA A 15 -1.76 12.57 6.67
CA ALA A 15 -3.18 12.85 6.84
C ALA A 15 -3.89 13.12 5.51
N ASN A 16 -3.28 13.91 4.62
CA ASN A 16 -3.81 14.17 3.28
C ASN A 16 -3.90 12.88 2.45
N ARG A 17 -2.87 12.02 2.50
CA ARG A 17 -2.89 10.73 1.80
C ARG A 17 -4.05 9.84 2.27
N VAL A 18 -4.31 9.75 3.57
CA VAL A 18 -5.43 8.97 4.12
C VAL A 18 -6.77 9.56 3.66
N ARG A 19 -6.91 10.89 3.67
CA ARG A 19 -8.12 11.56 3.21
C ARG A 19 -8.41 11.28 1.73
N GLU A 20 -7.40 11.38 0.88
CA GLU A 20 -7.57 11.08 -0.55
C GLU A 20 -7.94 9.61 -0.80
N LEU A 21 -7.34 8.67 -0.06
CA LEU A 21 -7.72 7.26 -0.13
C LEU A 21 -9.18 7.04 0.27
N ASN A 22 -9.66 7.72 1.31
CA ASN A 22 -11.07 7.64 1.73
C ASN A 22 -12.02 8.21 0.67
N ASN A 23 -11.61 9.22 -0.10
CA ASN A 23 -12.42 9.79 -1.18
C ASN A 23 -12.64 8.82 -2.34
N LEU A 24 -11.77 7.82 -2.52
CA LEU A 24 -11.86 6.86 -3.61
C LEU A 24 -12.92 5.78 -3.36
N THR A 25 -13.54 5.72 -2.17
CA THR A 25 -14.56 4.72 -1.80
C THR A 25 -14.14 3.29 -2.15
N LEU A 26 -12.85 2.98 -1.98
CA LEU A 26 -12.28 1.69 -2.33
C LEU A 26 -12.88 0.60 -1.43
N ASP A 27 -13.64 -0.31 -2.01
CA ASP A 27 -14.03 -1.54 -1.35
C ASP A 27 -12.85 -2.52 -1.41
N VAL A 28 -12.08 -2.59 -0.32
CA VAL A 28 -10.93 -3.51 -0.21
C VAL A 28 -11.34 -5.00 -0.15
N THR A 29 -12.64 -5.29 -0.13
CA THR A 29 -13.19 -6.65 -0.22
C THR A 29 -13.65 -7.03 -1.63
N GLU A 30 -13.79 -6.04 -2.51
CA GLU A 30 -14.16 -6.24 -3.91
C GLU A 30 -12.94 -6.69 -4.73
N HIS A 31 -13.13 -7.74 -5.53
CA HIS A 31 -12.10 -8.27 -6.41
C HIS A 31 -12.22 -7.62 -7.79
N ASP A 32 -11.45 -6.55 -8.02
CA ASP A 32 -11.39 -5.87 -9.31
C ASP A 32 -10.65 -6.74 -10.36
N GLU A 33 -11.33 -7.05 -11.47
CA GLU A 33 -10.79 -7.92 -12.54
C GLU A 33 -9.58 -7.33 -13.26
N VAL A 34 -9.49 -6.00 -13.37
CA VAL A 34 -8.35 -5.31 -14.00
C VAL A 34 -7.13 -5.42 -13.12
N LEU A 35 -7.26 -5.19 -11.82
CA LEU A 35 -6.17 -5.34 -10.86
C LEU A 35 -5.72 -6.80 -10.71
N GLN A 36 -6.66 -7.74 -10.80
CA GLN A 36 -6.36 -9.17 -10.83
C GLN A 36 -5.59 -9.56 -12.10
N SER A 37 -5.99 -9.03 -13.25
CA SER A 37 -5.30 -9.25 -14.53
C SER A 37 -3.90 -8.63 -14.52
N LEU A 38 -3.73 -7.45 -13.92
CA LEU A 38 -2.43 -6.82 -13.71
C LEU A 38 -1.52 -7.69 -12.83
N SER A 39 -2.03 -8.22 -11.73
CA SER A 39 -1.27 -9.12 -10.85
C SER A 39 -0.75 -10.33 -11.63
N ARG A 40 -1.63 -10.99 -12.39
CA ARG A 40 -1.23 -12.12 -13.24
C ARG A 40 -0.15 -11.73 -14.27
N LEU A 41 -0.29 -10.58 -14.90
CA LEU A 41 0.70 -10.06 -15.84
C LEU A 41 2.06 -9.84 -15.18
N LEU A 42 2.08 -9.28 -13.96
CA LEU A 42 3.31 -9.03 -13.21
C LEU A 42 4.05 -10.33 -12.87
N THR A 43 3.34 -11.37 -12.41
CA THR A 43 3.95 -12.70 -12.19
C THR A 43 4.58 -13.24 -13.47
N MET A 44 3.87 -13.13 -14.61
CA MET A 44 4.36 -13.63 -15.90
C MET A 44 5.60 -12.87 -16.41
N VAL A 45 5.60 -11.54 -16.34
CA VAL A 45 6.68 -10.70 -16.88
C VAL A 45 7.93 -10.74 -16.00
N THR A 46 7.75 -10.81 -14.68
CA THR A 46 8.88 -10.81 -13.74
C THR A 46 9.44 -12.21 -13.45
N GLY A 47 8.67 -13.27 -13.75
CA GLY A 47 8.99 -14.64 -13.34
C GLY A 47 8.91 -14.85 -11.83
N SER A 48 8.25 -13.95 -11.09
CA SER A 48 8.04 -14.10 -9.64
C SER A 48 7.11 -15.29 -9.35
N LYS A 49 7.12 -15.77 -8.11
CA LYS A 49 6.17 -16.82 -7.66
C LYS A 49 4.78 -16.28 -7.36
N PHE A 50 4.70 -14.99 -7.05
CA PHE A 50 3.46 -14.30 -6.74
C PHE A 50 3.62 -12.80 -6.99
N SER A 51 2.49 -12.11 -7.07
CA SER A 51 2.41 -10.64 -7.07
C SER A 51 1.25 -10.19 -6.19
N GLN A 52 1.29 -8.94 -5.73
CA GLN A 52 0.23 -8.35 -4.92
C GLN A 52 0.02 -6.88 -5.30
N VAL A 53 -1.24 -6.45 -5.31
CA VAL A 53 -1.63 -5.04 -5.23
C VAL A 53 -2.11 -4.80 -3.80
N ASN A 54 -1.44 -3.89 -3.09
CA ASN A 54 -1.68 -3.65 -1.67
C ASN A 54 -2.14 -2.22 -1.41
N ILE A 55 -3.13 -2.08 -0.53
CA ILE A 55 -3.61 -0.80 -0.02
C ILE A 55 -3.45 -0.77 1.49
N PHE A 56 -3.07 0.38 2.02
CA PHE A 56 -3.11 0.65 3.46
C PHE A 56 -4.38 1.42 3.79
N ASP A 57 -5.20 0.84 4.64
CA ASP A 57 -6.32 1.50 5.30
C ASP A 57 -6.05 1.52 6.82
N GLY A 58 -5.88 2.73 7.35
CA GLY A 58 -5.43 2.94 8.72
C GLY A 58 -4.13 2.19 9.07
N SER A 59 -4.22 1.28 10.03
CA SER A 59 -3.12 0.45 10.53
C SER A 59 -3.03 -0.92 9.87
N THR A 60 -3.83 -1.19 8.83
CA THR A 60 -3.92 -2.49 8.17
C THR A 60 -3.54 -2.39 6.70
N GLN A 61 -2.78 -3.37 6.22
CA GLN A 61 -2.57 -3.60 4.80
C GLN A 61 -3.56 -4.65 4.31
N TYR A 62 -4.25 -4.33 3.23
CA TYR A 62 -5.13 -5.23 2.50
C TYR A 62 -4.52 -5.56 1.14
N THR A 63 -4.56 -6.83 0.76
CA THR A 63 -4.25 -7.26 -0.59
C THR A 63 -5.54 -7.29 -1.39
N ILE A 64 -5.67 -6.38 -2.36
CA ILE A 64 -6.89 -6.21 -3.16
C ILE A 64 -6.83 -6.97 -4.50
N ALA A 65 -5.64 -7.39 -4.91
CA ALA A 65 -5.44 -8.32 -6.01
C ALA A 65 -4.14 -9.09 -5.79
N SER A 66 -4.11 -10.36 -6.18
CA SER A 66 -2.91 -11.18 -6.05
C SER A 66 -2.90 -12.32 -7.04
N ASP A 67 -1.71 -12.79 -7.41
CA ASP A 67 -1.54 -13.99 -8.20
C ASP A 67 -0.52 -14.90 -7.52
N GLY A 68 -0.70 -16.22 -7.66
CA GLY A 68 0.20 -17.24 -7.10
C GLY A 68 0.07 -17.53 -5.60
N ALA A 69 -0.64 -16.71 -4.81
CA ALA A 69 -0.91 -16.95 -3.39
C ALA A 69 -2.07 -16.09 -2.86
N LEU A 70 -2.68 -16.53 -1.75
CA LEU A 70 -3.67 -15.76 -0.99
C LEU A 70 -2.99 -15.10 0.23
N PHE A 71 -3.33 -13.84 0.49
CA PHE A 71 -2.71 -13.07 1.56
C PHE A 71 -3.79 -12.51 2.49
N PRO A 72 -3.74 -12.81 3.80
CA PRO A 72 -4.65 -12.20 4.75
C PRO A 72 -4.28 -10.73 4.99
N PRO A 73 -5.21 -9.92 5.52
CA PRO A 73 -4.87 -8.59 6.00
C PRO A 73 -3.76 -8.64 7.05
N LEU A 74 -2.80 -7.71 6.95
CA LEU A 74 -1.64 -7.66 7.84
C LEU A 74 -1.54 -6.31 8.56
N PRO A 75 -1.10 -6.27 9.83
CA PRO A 75 -0.74 -5.01 10.49
C PRO A 75 0.36 -4.28 9.71
N LYS A 76 0.20 -2.96 9.52
CA LYS A 76 1.13 -2.11 8.75
C LYS A 76 2.59 -2.24 9.19
N ASN A 77 2.83 -2.32 10.50
CA ASN A 77 4.17 -2.49 11.06
C ASN A 77 4.82 -3.85 10.74
N ASN A 78 4.05 -4.82 10.23
CA ASN A 78 4.51 -6.16 9.89
C ASN A 78 4.63 -6.39 8.38
N THR A 79 4.63 -5.33 7.54
CA THR A 79 4.67 -5.48 6.08
C THR A 79 5.87 -4.84 5.42
N PHE A 80 6.35 -5.45 4.33
CA PHE A 80 7.44 -4.90 3.52
C PHE A 80 7.06 -3.58 2.82
N CYS A 81 5.79 -3.43 2.43
CA CYS A 81 5.30 -2.23 1.75
C CYS A 81 5.39 -0.97 2.64
N THR A 82 5.48 -1.11 3.96
CA THR A 82 5.71 0.04 4.84
C THR A 82 7.07 0.69 4.58
N TYR A 83 8.11 -0.10 4.32
CA TYR A 83 9.43 0.43 4.01
C TYR A 83 9.48 1.18 2.68
N THR A 84 8.66 0.79 1.69
CA THR A 84 8.60 1.49 0.40
C THR A 84 7.91 2.85 0.52
N LEU A 85 6.93 2.98 1.42
CA LEU A 85 6.27 4.26 1.71
C LEU A 85 7.13 5.20 2.56
N GLN A 86 7.91 4.67 3.50
CA GLN A 86 8.78 5.50 4.35
C GLN A 86 9.96 6.09 3.57
N LYS A 87 10.39 5.45 2.49
CA LYS A 87 11.55 5.89 1.70
C LYS A 87 11.32 7.21 0.96
N GLU A 88 10.06 7.58 0.68
CA GLU A 88 9.71 8.88 0.10
C GLU A 88 9.93 10.05 1.07
N ALA A 89 9.99 9.81 2.39
CA ALA A 89 10.33 10.85 3.38
C ALA A 89 11.85 11.04 3.54
N ALA A 90 12.66 10.06 3.12
CA ALA A 90 14.12 10.07 3.30
C ALA A 90 14.89 10.61 2.08
N LEU A 91 14.18 11.01 1.01
CA LEU A 91 14.76 11.53 -0.23
C LEU A 91 14.43 13.03 -0.48
N GLU A 92 13.87 13.72 0.53
CA GLU A 92 13.72 15.18 0.56
C GLU A 92 14.70 15.83 1.55
#